data_AF-A0A2N3AQ03-F1
#
_entry.id   AF-A0A2N3AQ03-F1
#
_cell.length_a   1.000
_cell.length_b   1.000
_cell.length_c   1.000
_cell.angle_alpha   90.00
_cell.angle_beta   90.00
_cell.angle_gamma   90.00
#
_symmetry.space_group_name_H-M   'P 1'
#
loop_
_entity.id
_entity.type
_entity.pdbx_description
1 polymer ?
#
loop_
_entity_poly.entity_id
_entity_poly.type
_entity_poly.pdbx_seq_one_letter_code
_entity_poly.pdbx_strand_id
1 'polypeptide(L)'
;MRVFFDRELDTVATFWRIYRRDGAALAFTSHDRDLTFGGITHRAAPGMIPAAIRLTVELSNDSAEAQGALHHDSIREEELAAGLFDEAAI
;
A
#
# COMPACT_ATOMS: atom_id res chain seq x y z
N MET A 1 -7.58 25.31 1.17
CA MET A 1 -6.91 24.09 0.64
C MET A 1 -5.58 23.98 1.36
N ARG A 2 -5.27 22.84 1.97
CA ARG A 2 -3.97 22.64 2.63
C ARG A 2 -2.94 22.27 1.56
N VAL A 3 -1.75 22.85 1.65
CA VAL A 3 -0.60 22.46 0.85
C VAL A 3 0.24 21.53 1.72
N PHE A 4 0.48 20.31 1.24
CA PHE A 4 1.36 19.37 1.94
C PHE A 4 2.82 19.65 1.57
N PHE A 5 3.73 19.41 2.51
CA PHE A 5 5.18 19.60 2.31
C PHE A 5 5.62 21.04 1.98
N ASP A 6 4.80 22.05 2.28
CA ASP A 6 5.18 23.47 2.16
C ASP A 6 6.07 23.98 3.31
N ARG A 7 6.23 23.14 4.35
CA ARG A 7 6.94 23.40 5.59
C ARG A 7 7.76 22.19 6.00
N GLU A 8 8.73 22.41 6.86
CA GLU A 8 9.72 21.40 7.26
C GLU A 8 9.11 20.19 8.02
N LEU A 9 8.06 20.41 8.82
CA LEU A 9 7.38 19.37 9.57
C LEU A 9 5.92 19.24 9.15
N ASP A 10 5.54 18.05 8.69
CA ASP A 10 4.16 17.78 8.31
C ASP A 10 3.62 16.45 8.87
N THR A 11 2.30 16.33 8.94
CA THR A 11 1.60 15.17 9.49
C THR A 11 0.97 14.34 8.37
N VAL A 12 1.82 13.67 7.60
CA VAL A 12 1.42 12.85 6.44
C VAL A 12 1.67 11.37 6.74
N ALA A 13 0.71 10.54 6.36
CA ALA A 13 0.85 9.09 6.32
C ALA A 13 0.52 8.62 4.90
N THR A 14 1.30 7.68 4.40
CA THR A 14 1.01 7.01 3.14
C THR A 14 0.04 5.85 3.37
N PHE A 15 -0.66 5.47 2.31
CA PHE A 15 -1.56 4.32 2.32
C PHE A 15 -1.48 3.60 0.99
N TRP A 16 -1.84 2.31 1.01
CA TRP A 16 -1.88 1.46 -0.16
C TRP A 16 -3.12 0.59 -0.11
N ARG A 17 -3.62 0.23 -1.29
CA ARG A 17 -4.69 -0.73 -1.45
C ARG A 17 -4.27 -1.75 -2.48
N ILE A 18 -4.70 -2.99 -2.30
CA ILE A 18 -4.51 -4.07 -3.26
C ILE A 18 -5.89 -4.64 -3.52
N TYR A 19 -6.33 -4.57 -4.77
CA TYR A 19 -7.61 -5.12 -5.20
C TYR A 19 -7.35 -6.39 -5.99
N ARG A 20 -7.75 -7.53 -5.40
CA ARG A 20 -7.71 -8.84 -6.05
C ARG A 20 -8.92 -9.02 -6.95
N ARG A 21 -8.79 -9.87 -7.97
CA ARG A 21 -9.87 -10.17 -8.93
C ARG A 21 -11.04 -10.93 -8.33
N ASP A 22 -10.82 -11.62 -7.22
CA ASP A 22 -11.86 -12.30 -6.47
C ASP A 22 -12.70 -11.36 -5.58
N GLY A 23 -12.43 -10.05 -5.65
CA GLY A 23 -13.15 -9.01 -4.92
C GLY A 23 -12.59 -8.72 -3.53
N ALA A 24 -11.53 -9.41 -3.09
CA ALA A 24 -10.84 -9.04 -1.85
C ALA A 24 -10.07 -7.74 -2.01
N ALA A 25 -10.13 -6.88 -0.99
CA ALA A 25 -9.35 -5.66 -0.91
C ALA A 25 -8.50 -5.68 0.36
N LEU A 26 -7.18 -5.55 0.20
CA LEU A 26 -6.26 -5.31 1.30
C LEU A 26 -5.94 -3.83 1.33
N ALA A 27 -5.80 -3.26 2.52
CA ALA A 27 -5.47 -1.86 2.67
C ALA A 27 -4.57 -1.65 3.88
N PHE A 28 -3.53 -0.85 3.68
CA PHE A 28 -2.49 -0.60 4.66
C PHE A 28 -2.21 0.89 4.79
N THR A 29 -1.71 1.31 5.94
CA THR A 29 -1.24 2.67 6.15
C THR A 29 0.05 2.69 6.96
N SER A 30 0.92 3.66 6.67
CA SER A 30 2.12 3.95 7.45
C SER A 30 1.81 4.62 8.80
N HIS A 31 0.54 4.97 9.05
CA HIS A 31 0.10 5.50 10.33
C HIS A 31 0.25 4.45 11.44
N ASP A 32 0.41 4.90 12.67
CA ASP A 32 0.47 4.04 13.86
C ASP A 32 -0.90 3.47 14.29
N ARG A 33 -1.97 3.72 13.51
CA ARG A 33 -3.36 3.35 13.81
C ARG A 33 -4.13 3.04 12.55
N ASP A 34 -5.13 2.18 12.69
CA ASP A 34 -6.06 1.87 11.61
C ASP A 34 -6.82 3.14 11.19
N LEU A 35 -6.88 3.38 9.88
CA LEU A 35 -7.59 4.52 9.29
C LEU A 35 -8.71 4.01 8.37
N THR A 36 -9.93 4.53 8.54
CA THR A 36 -11.07 4.14 7.70
C THR A 36 -11.48 5.29 6.79
N PHE A 37 -11.36 5.08 5.48
CA PHE A 37 -11.81 6.05 4.47
C PHE A 37 -12.07 5.36 3.13
N GLY A 38 -12.98 5.92 2.33
CA GLY A 38 -13.40 5.32 1.05
C GLY A 38 -13.99 3.92 1.22
N GLY A 39 -14.69 3.67 2.33
CA GLY A 39 -15.35 2.38 2.61
C GLY A 39 -14.42 1.24 3.04
N ILE A 40 -13.11 1.49 3.18
CA ILE A 40 -12.11 0.46 3.49
C ILE A 40 -11.33 0.85 4.75
N THR A 41 -11.10 -0.11 5.64
CA THR A 41 -10.20 0.02 6.79
C THR A 41 -8.77 -0.28 6.34
N HIS A 42 -7.90 0.72 6.40
CA HIS A 42 -6.47 0.60 6.17
C HIS A 42 -5.85 0.20 7.49
N ARG A 43 -5.32 -1.01 7.55
CA ARG A 43 -4.69 -1.53 8.77
C ARG A 43 -3.35 -0.84 8.98
N ALA A 44 -3.08 -0.47 10.23
CA ALA A 44 -1.78 0.02 10.64
C ALA A 44 -0.73 -1.05 10.36
N ALA A 45 0.24 -0.73 9.53
CA ALA A 45 1.41 -1.57 9.30
C ALA A 45 2.68 -0.73 9.51
N PRO A 46 2.88 -0.20 10.74
CA PRO A 46 4.07 0.59 11.05
C PRO A 46 5.32 -0.29 10.85
N GLY A 47 6.21 0.13 9.96
CA GLY A 47 7.37 -0.67 9.52
C GLY A 47 7.29 -1.17 8.08
N MET A 48 6.14 -1.01 7.42
CA MET A 48 6.08 -1.04 5.95
C MET A 48 6.65 0.27 5.43
N ILE A 49 7.83 0.19 4.82
CA ILE A 49 8.50 1.35 4.23
C ILE A 49 8.19 1.30 2.73
N PRO A 50 7.57 2.34 2.14
CA PRO A 50 7.55 2.43 0.69
C PRO A 50 8.99 2.39 0.19
N ALA A 51 9.35 1.37 -0.59
CA ALA A 51 10.55 1.50 -1.40
C ALA A 51 10.22 2.54 -2.47
N ALA A 52 11.17 3.44 -2.74
CA ALA A 52 10.92 4.64 -3.53
C ALA A 52 10.21 4.30 -4.85
N ILE A 53 9.04 4.91 -5.08
CA ILE A 53 8.35 4.84 -6.38
C ILE A 53 9.28 5.53 -7.39
N ARG A 54 9.93 4.75 -8.25
CA ARG A 54 10.70 5.30 -9.38
C ARG A 54 9.71 5.57 -10.51
N LEU A 55 9.23 6.81 -10.59
CA LEU A 55 8.56 7.31 -11.79
C LEU A 55 9.64 7.54 -12.86
N THR A 56 9.89 6.54 -13.69
CA THR A 56 10.71 6.71 -14.91
C THR A 56 9.80 7.17 -16.04
N VAL A 57 10.18 8.27 -16.71
CA VAL A 57 9.42 8.89 -17.83
C VAL A 57 9.37 8.02 -19.10
N GLU A 58 10.08 6.89 -19.11
CA GLU A 58 10.01 5.91 -20.19
C GLU A 58 8.78 5.02 -20.00
N LEU A 59 8.17 4.54 -21.09
CA LEU A 59 7.01 3.62 -21.16
C LEU A 59 7.27 2.22 -20.52
N SER A 60 8.08 2.15 -19.46
CA SER A 60 8.27 0.97 -18.63
C SER A 60 7.26 1.04 -17.49
N ASN A 61 6.58 -0.08 -17.21
CA ASN A 61 5.67 -0.23 -16.06
C ASN A 61 6.20 0.52 -14.84
N ASP A 62 5.46 1.53 -14.36
CA ASP A 62 5.76 2.20 -13.10
C ASP A 62 5.82 1.14 -12.00
N SER A 63 7.02 0.82 -11.52
CA SER A 63 7.21 -0.19 -10.49
C SER A 63 7.15 0.48 -9.11
N ALA A 64 6.07 0.27 -8.39
CA ALA A 64 6.01 0.56 -6.97
C ALA A 64 6.51 -0.68 -6.20
N GLU A 65 7.66 -0.55 -5.54
CA GLU A 65 8.15 -1.57 -4.62
C GLU A 65 7.71 -1.20 -3.20
N ALA A 66 7.23 -2.18 -2.43
CA ALA A 66 6.99 -2.02 -1.00
C ALA A 66 7.86 -3.04 -0.27
N GLN A 67 8.66 -2.57 0.68
CA GLN A 67 9.56 -3.44 1.44
C GLN A 67 9.24 -3.30 2.93
N GLY A 68 8.91 -4.43 3.56
CA GLY A 68 8.54 -4.45 4.97
C GLY A 68 7.79 -5.73 5.33
N ALA A 69 7.57 -5.93 6.62
CA ALA A 69 6.76 -7.04 7.11
C ALA A 69 5.29 -6.82 6.72
N LEU A 70 4.89 -7.28 5.52
CA LEU A 70 3.50 -7.59 5.25
C LEU A 70 3.14 -8.68 6.24
N HIS A 71 2.29 -8.35 7.23
CA HIS A 71 1.93 -9.28 8.29
C HIS A 71 1.43 -10.57 7.64
N HIS A 72 1.97 -11.73 8.07
CA HIS A 72 1.61 -13.06 7.54
C HIS A 72 0.09 -13.31 7.51
N ASP A 73 -0.66 -12.64 8.40
CA ASP A 73 -2.12 -12.74 8.44
C ASP A 73 -2.85 -12.05 7.28
N SER A 74 -2.21 -11.08 6.61
CA SER A 74 -2.83 -10.30 5.53
C SER A 74 -2.51 -10.85 4.15
N ILE A 75 -1.29 -11.35 3.91
CA ILE A 75 -0.89 -11.99 2.65
C ILE A 75 -0.23 -13.31 3.02
N ARG A 76 -0.92 -14.42 2.71
CA ARG A 76 -0.44 -15.76 3.04
C ARG A 76 0.32 -16.39 1.88
N GLU A 77 1.30 -17.23 2.21
CA GLU A 77 2.10 -17.93 1.19
C GLU A 77 1.22 -18.82 0.31
N GLU A 78 0.20 -19.46 0.88
CA GLU A 78 -0.71 -20.32 0.11
C GLU A 78 -1.56 -19.52 -0.89
N GLU A 79 -1.92 -18.27 -0.56
CA GLU A 79 -2.68 -17.39 -1.45
C GLU A 79 -1.82 -16.83 -2.58
N LEU A 80 -0.54 -16.56 -2.30
CA LEU A 80 0.45 -16.21 -3.31
C LEU A 80 0.69 -17.39 -4.26
N ALA A 81 0.91 -18.58 -3.72
CA ALA A 81 1.11 -19.80 -4.52
C ALA A 81 -0.13 -20.16 -5.35
N ALA A 82 -1.33 -19.82 -4.87
CA ALA A 82 -2.59 -19.98 -5.60
C ALA A 82 -2.84 -18.89 -6.67
N GLY A 83 -1.94 -17.91 -6.84
CA GLY A 83 -2.07 -16.86 -7.85
C GLY A 83 -3.18 -15.85 -7.55
N LEU A 84 -3.65 -15.74 -6.30
CA LEU A 84 -4.78 -14.86 -5.97
C LEU A 84 -4.45 -13.36 -6.09
N PHE A 85 -3.16 -13.04 -6.13
CA PHE A 85 -2.64 -11.69 -6.34
C PHE A 85 -2.22 -11.42 -7.79
N ASP A 86 -2.40 -12.40 -8.69
CA ASP A 86 -2.09 -12.23 -10.11
C ASP A 86 -3.00 -11.15 -10.71
N GLU A 87 -2.37 -10.19 -11.39
CA GLU A 87 -3.05 -9.04 -12.02
C GLU A 87 -3.89 -8.21 -11.02
N ALA A 88 -3.51 -8.22 -9.73
CA ALA A 88 -4.09 -7.32 -8.73
C ALA A 88 -3.75 -5.85 -9.04
N ALA A 89 -4.69 -4.96 -8.74
CA ALA A 89 -4.54 -3.52 -8.95
C ALA A 89 -4.16 -2.80 -7.65
N ILE A 90 -3.38 -1.72 -7.76
CA ILE A 90 -2.95 -0.84 -6.66
C ILE A 90 -3.42 0.59 -6.83
#